data_AF-A0A9W4JB28-F1
#
_entry.id   AF-A0A9W4JB28-F1
#
_cell.length_a   1.000
_cell.length_b   1.000
_cell.length_c   1.000
_cell.angle_alpha   90.00
_cell.angle_beta   90.00
_cell.angle_gamma   90.00
#
_symmetry.space_group_name_H-M   'P 1'
#
loop_
_entity.id
_entity.type
_entity.pdbx_description
1 polymer ?
#
loop_
_entity_poly.entity_id
_entity_poly.type
_entity_poly.pdbx_seq_one_letter_code
_entity_poly.pdbx_strand_id
1 'polypeptide(L)' 'MAPSQLPPVFNPTAQDIEMLLAAQCHLGSKNLQVHMEPYLWKLRADGVNVLNIGKTWYATPEI' A
#
# COMPACT_ATOMS: atom_id res chain seq x y z
N MET A 1 9.80 -0.52 -10.30
CA MET A 1 9.84 -1.86 -10.94
C MET A 1 10.17 -2.87 -9.84
N ALA A 2 9.42 -3.97 -9.71
CA ALA A 2 9.62 -4.92 -8.60
C ALA A 2 11.04 -5.56 -8.67
N PRO A 3 11.72 -5.75 -7.52
CA PRO A 3 13.05 -6.36 -7.50
C PRO A 3 12.92 -7.83 -7.92
N SER A 4 13.56 -8.18 -9.04
CA SER A 4 13.54 -9.51 -9.67
C SER A 4 14.15 -10.66 -8.84
N GLN A 5 14.34 -10.46 -7.53
CA GLN A 5 15.03 -11.36 -6.60
C GLN A 5 14.10 -12.04 -5.59
N LEU A 6 12.81 -11.68 -5.54
CA LEU A 6 11.85 -12.35 -4.66
C LEU A 6 11.12 -13.45 -5.43
N PRO A 7 10.92 -14.64 -4.84
CA PRO A 7 10.21 -15.71 -5.51
C PRO A 7 8.77 -15.27 -5.84
N PRO A 8 8.22 -15.67 -7.00
CA PRO A 8 6.94 -15.18 -7.51
C PRO A 8 5.73 -15.50 -6.61
N VAL A 9 5.91 -16.34 -5.59
CA VAL A 9 4.93 -16.57 -4.50
C VAL A 9 4.60 -15.29 -3.72
N PHE A 10 5.52 -14.32 -3.68
CA PHE A 10 5.28 -13.03 -3.03
C PHE A 10 4.56 -12.03 -3.94
N ASN A 11 4.20 -12.37 -5.18
CA ASN A 11 3.31 -11.52 -5.95
C ASN A 11 1.90 -11.58 -5.36
N PRO A 12 1.25 -10.44 -5.09
CA PRO A 12 -0.10 -10.44 -4.56
C PRO A 12 -1.02 -11.06 -5.62
N THR A 13 -1.73 -12.11 -5.24
CA THR A 13 -2.77 -12.68 -6.11
C THR A 13 -4.02 -11.79 -6.08
N ALA A 14 -4.91 -11.92 -7.05
CA ALA A 14 -6.14 -11.13 -7.08
C ALA A 14 -7.00 -11.36 -5.82
N GLN A 15 -7.00 -12.60 -5.30
CA GLN A 15 -7.68 -12.97 -4.07
C GLN A 15 -7.08 -12.26 -2.83
N ASP A 16 -5.75 -12.11 -2.76
CA ASP A 16 -5.09 -11.39 -1.67
C ASP A 16 -5.48 -9.90 -1.66
N ILE A 17 -5.59 -9.29 -2.85
CA ILE A 17 -6.00 -7.89 -2.99
C ILE A 17 -7.44 -7.69 -2.53
N GLU A 18 -8.34 -8.61 -2.88
CA GLU A 18 -9.74 -8.58 -2.42
C GLU A 18 -9.85 -8.70 -0.90
N MET A 19 -9.06 -9.60 -0.29
CA MET A 19 -9.02 -9.75 1.18
C MET A 19 -8.46 -8.50 1.86
N LEU A 20 -7.40 -7.88 1.32
CA LEU A 20 -6.82 -6.64 1.86
C LEU A 20 -7.77 -5.44 1.71
N LEU A 21 -8.57 -5.41 0.64
CA LEU A 21 -9.61 -4.43 0.45
C LEU A 21 -10.75 -4.63 1.47
N ALA A 22 -11.19 -5.87 1.67
CA ALA A 22 -12.22 -6.24 2.64
C ALA A 22 -11.79 -5.93 4.08
N ALA A 23 -10.52 -6.17 4.42
CA ALA A 23 -9.95 -5.86 5.73
C ALA A 23 -9.66 -4.37 5.96
N GLN A 24 -9.97 -3.51 4.98
CA GLN A 24 -9.75 -2.06 5.06
C GLN A 24 -8.29 -1.64 5.31
N CYS A 25 -7.31 -2.48 4.97
CA CYS A 25 -5.89 -2.21 5.22
C CYS A 25 -5.33 -1.01 4.42
N HIS A 26 -6.06 -0.59 3.38
CA HIS A 26 -5.75 0.60 2.57
C HIS A 26 -6.20 1.91 3.22
N LEU A 27 -6.99 1.85 4.29
CA LEU A 27 -7.40 3.02 5.06
C LEU A 27 -6.37 3.27 6.15
N GLY A 28 -5.65 4.38 6.01
CA GLY A 28 -4.69 4.85 7.00
C GLY A 28 -5.32 5.67 8.12
N SER A 29 -4.47 6.26 8.95
CA SER A 29 -4.89 7.25 9.95
C SER A 29 -5.13 8.62 9.31
N LYS A 30 -5.73 9.55 10.06
CA LYS A 30 -5.84 10.96 9.66
C LYS A 30 -4.49 11.68 9.65
N ASN A 31 -3.59 11.27 10.55
CA ASN A 31 -2.26 11.86 10.67
C ASN A 31 -1.25 11.00 9.90
N LEU A 32 -0.57 11.60 8.92
CA LEU A 32 0.45 10.96 8.13
C LEU A 32 1.83 11.45 8.58
N GLN A 33 2.78 10.54 8.74
CA GLN A 33 4.18 10.91 8.96
C GLN A 33 4.84 11.25 7.62
N VAL A 34 5.80 12.19 7.61
CA VAL A 34 6.49 12.65 6.39
C VAL A 34 7.12 11.50 5.60
N HIS A 35 7.64 10.48 6.29
CA HIS A 35 8.19 9.29 5.64
C HIS A 35 7.16 8.38 4.96
N MET A 36 5.87 8.55 5.27
CA MET A 36 4.76 7.81 4.66
C MET A 36 4.05 8.54 3.51
N GLU A 37 4.45 9.78 3.22
CA GLU A 37 4.01 10.54 2.04
C GLU A 37 4.11 9.77 0.70
N PRO A 38 5.18 9.02 0.38
CA PRO A 38 5.28 8.34 -0.92
C PRO A 38 4.29 7.17 -1.10
N TYR A 39 3.70 6.69 -0.01
CA TYR A 39 2.68 5.63 -0.01
C TYR A 39 1.25 6.20 -0.05
N LEU A 40 1.09 7.51 0.11
CA LEU A 40 -0.20 8.18 0.02
C LEU A 40 -0.70 8.13 -1.42
N TRP A 41 -1.91 7.61 -1.61
CA TRP A 41 -2.59 7.65 -2.90
C TRP A 41 -3.57 8.80 -3.00
N LYS A 42 -4.44 8.95 -1.98
CA LYS A 42 -5.47 9.99 -1.99
C LYS A 42 -5.93 10.32 -0.57
N LEU A 43 -6.31 11.57 -0.36
CA LEU A 43 -7.04 12.01 0.82
C LEU A 43 -8.55 11.89 0.57
N ARG A 44 -9.25 11.14 1.43
CA ARG A 44 -10.72 11.12 1.43
C ARG A 44 -11.25 12.42 2.06
N ALA A 45 -12.45 12.85 1.67
CA ALA A 45 -13.11 14.03 2.23
C ALA A 45 -13.26 13.99 3.77
N ASP A 46 -13.29 12.78 4.35
CA ASP A 46 -13.38 12.56 5.80
C ASP A 46 -12.04 12.76 6.56
N GLY A 47 -10.98 13.12 5.83
CA GLY A 47 -9.62 13.30 6.36
C GLY A 47 -8.82 12.01 6.55
N VAL A 48 -9.31 10.87 6.04
CA VAL A 48 -8.60 9.58 6.07
C VAL A 48 -7.64 9.49 4.89
N ASN A 49 -6.38 9.14 5.18
CA ASN A 49 -5.37 8.85 4.17
C ASN A 49 -5.65 7.49 3.52
N VAL A 50 -5.74 7.43 2.20
CA VAL A 50 -5.82 6.18 1.46
C VAL A 50 -4.43 5.83 0.95
N LEU A 51 -3.93 4.64 1.32
CA LEU A 51 -2.61 4.16 0.97
C LEU A 51 -2.65 3.27 -0.27
N ASN A 52 -1.58 3.30 -1.06
CA ASN A 52 -1.43 2.45 -2.23
C ASN A 52 -0.96 1.04 -1.81
N ILE A 53 -1.86 0.06 -1.88
CA ILE A 53 -1.59 -1.34 -1.52
C ILE A 53 -0.42 -1.93 -2.33
N GLY A 54 -0.32 -1.59 -3.62
CA GLY A 54 0.73 -2.10 -4.50
C GLY A 54 2.12 -1.58 -4.13
N LYS A 55 2.21 -0.33 -3.63
CA LYS A 55 3.46 0.24 -3.10
C LYS A 55 3.77 -0.24 -1.68
N THR A 56 2.77 -0.50 -0.84
CA THR A 56 3.01 -1.02 0.50
C THR A 56 3.41 -2.50 0.50
N TRP A 57 2.94 -3.27 -0.49
CA TRP A 57 3.26 -4.69 -0.60
C TRP A 57 4.72 -4.93 -1.00
N TYR A 58 5.23 -4.15 -1.94
CA TYR A 58 6.66 -4.07 -2.21
C TYR A 58 7.18 -2.78 -1.60
N ALA A 59 7.46 -2.79 -0.30
CA ALA A 59 8.22 -1.73 0.36
C ALA A 59 9.66 -1.71 -0.17
N THR A 60 9.84 -1.36 -1.44
CA THR A 60 11.13 -0.94 -1.98
C THR A 60 11.29 0.52 -1.63
N PRO A 61 12.18 0.88 -0.69
CA PRO A 61 12.70 2.23 -0.65
C PRO A 61 13.44 2.45 -1.97
N GLU A 62 12.82 3.15 -2.93
CA GLU A 62 13.58 3.78 -4.00
C GLU A 62 14.39 4.92 -3.35
N ILE A 63 15.65 4.61 -3.05
CA ILE A 63 16.77 5.55 -3.05
C ILE A 63 17.57 5.27 -4.31
#